data_AF-A0A097ATW8-F1
#
_entry.id   AF-A0A097ATW8-F1
#
_cell.length_a   1.000
_cell.length_b   1.000
_cell.length_c   1.000
_cell.angle_alpha   90.00
_cell.angle_beta   90.00
_cell.angle_gamma   90.00
#
_symmetry.space_group_name_H-M   'P 1'
#
loop_
_entity.id
_entity.type
_entity.pdbx_description
1 polymer ?
#
loop_
_entity_poly.entity_id
_entity_poly.type
_entity_poly.pdbx_seq_one_letter_code
_entity_poly.pdbx_strand_id
1 'polypeptide(L)'
;MAGLLDYFKNFFNDRGQQEEVKKTNEVEHKEDTELIAAITAAISCYLESDTSNFYVKSIIRLPETAPVWAKVGRQEQMRARL
;
A
#
# COMPACT_ATOMS: atom_id res chain seq x y z
N MET A 1 13.63 32.76 -28.09
CA MET A 1 13.16 32.76 -26.68
C MET A 1 11.77 32.12 -26.65
N ALA A 2 11.70 30.81 -26.89
CA ALA A 2 10.43 30.08 -26.83
C ALA A 2 10.08 29.85 -25.35
N GLY A 3 8.92 30.34 -24.94
CA GLY A 3 8.55 30.50 -23.54
C GLY A 3 7.99 29.22 -22.93
N LEU A 4 8.04 29.20 -21.60
CA LEU A 4 7.48 28.21 -20.67
C LEU A 4 6.09 27.66 -21.06
N LEU A 5 5.29 28.41 -21.83
CA LEU A 5 3.98 27.99 -22.31
C LEU A 5 4.00 26.79 -23.28
N ASP A 6 5.03 26.66 -24.13
CA ASP A 6 5.18 25.47 -25.01
C ASP A 6 5.50 24.22 -24.18
N TYR A 7 6.25 24.39 -23.10
CA TYR A 7 6.59 23.32 -22.18
C TYR A 7 5.35 22.83 -21.41
N PHE A 8 4.47 23.76 -21.03
CA PHE A 8 3.21 23.43 -20.34
C PHE A 8 2.16 22.81 -21.27
N LYS A 9 2.16 23.17 -22.55
CA LYS A 9 1.21 22.60 -23.52
C LYS A 9 1.54 21.14 -23.86
N ASN A 10 2.83 20.80 -23.95
CA ASN A 10 3.28 19.41 -24.06
C ASN A 10 3.01 18.57 -22.80
N PHE A 11 2.77 19.20 -21.65
CA PHE A 11 2.41 18.49 -20.41
C PHE A 11 0.93 18.09 -20.36
N PHE A 12 0.02 18.88 -20.94
CA PHE A 12 -1.43 18.61 -20.88
C PHE A 12 -2.02 17.90 -22.12
N ASN A 13 -1.27 17.81 -23.23
CA ASN A 13 -1.79 17.31 -24.51
C ASN A 13 -1.60 15.80 -24.74
N ASP A 14 -0.98 15.05 -23.82
CA ASP A 14 -0.72 13.61 -24.01
C ASP A 14 -1.72 12.68 -23.30
N ARG A 15 -2.90 13.20 -22.91
CA ARG A 15 -4.07 12.37 -22.51
C ARG A 15 -4.77 11.76 -23.72
N GLY A 16 -4.01 11.26 -24.68
CA GLY A 16 -4.51 10.82 -25.97
C GLY A 16 -3.54 9.88 -26.68
N GLN A 17 -3.20 8.76 -26.04
CA GLN A 17 -2.77 7.53 -26.71
C GLN A 17 -2.85 6.34 -25.74
N GLN A 18 -3.76 5.41 -26.04
CA GLN A 18 -3.77 4.05 -25.51
C GLN A 18 -2.62 3.30 -26.19
N GLU A 19 -1.64 2.83 -25.43
CA GLU A 19 -0.66 1.84 -25.91
C GLU A 19 -0.39 0.76 -24.85
N GLU A 20 -0.23 -0.46 -25.36
CA GLU A 20 -0.31 -1.75 -24.70
C GLU A 20 0.72 -1.93 -23.55
N VAL A 21 0.23 -2.21 -22.35
CA VAL A 21 1.09 -2.56 -21.21
C VAL A 21 1.53 -4.02 -21.35
N LYS A 22 2.79 -4.17 -21.75
CA LYS A 22 3.57 -5.42 -21.74
C LYS A 22 3.43 -6.18 -20.42
N LYS A 23 3.08 -7.46 -20.55
CA LYS A 23 3.08 -8.51 -19.51
C LYS A 23 4.27 -8.36 -18.55
N THR A 24 3.95 -8.15 -17.28
CA THR A 24 4.90 -8.30 -16.17
C THR A 24 4.39 -9.44 -15.28
N ASN A 25 5.14 -10.53 -15.28
CA ASN A 25 5.19 -11.61 -14.29
C ASN A 25 3.88 -11.90 -13.51
N GLU A 26 3.09 -12.84 -14.02
CA GLU A 26 2.05 -13.53 -13.27
C GLU A 26 2.72 -14.47 -12.24
N VAL A 27 3.22 -13.90 -11.14
CA VAL A 27 3.39 -14.65 -9.89
C VAL A 27 2.00 -14.71 -9.27
N GLU A 28 1.56 -15.88 -8.79
CA GLU A 28 0.26 -16.07 -8.16
C GLU A 28 0.05 -15.05 -7.01
N HIS A 29 -0.66 -13.96 -7.31
CA HIS A 29 -0.82 -12.79 -6.43
C HIS A 29 -2.28 -12.59 -6.00
N LYS A 30 -3.07 -13.66 -5.97
CA LYS A 30 -4.50 -13.57 -5.64
C LYS A 30 -4.72 -13.23 -4.16
N GLU A 31 -3.94 -13.83 -3.25
CA GLU A 31 -4.08 -13.62 -1.81
C GLU A 31 -3.71 -12.19 -1.37
N ASP A 32 -2.69 -11.58 -2.00
CA ASP A 32 -2.24 -10.25 -1.60
C ASP A 32 -3.15 -9.14 -2.15
N THR A 33 -3.86 -9.38 -3.26
CA THR A 33 -4.74 -8.37 -3.86
C THR A 33 -5.90 -7.99 -2.94
N GLU A 34 -6.55 -8.98 -2.32
CA GLU A 34 -7.64 -8.74 -1.37
C GLU A 34 -7.16 -7.99 -0.12
N LEU A 35 -5.98 -8.35 0.38
CA LEU A 35 -5.34 -7.68 1.52
C LEU A 35 -5.02 -6.21 1.20
N ILE A 36 -4.43 -5.95 0.03
CA ILE A 36 -4.12 -4.60 -0.43
C ILE A 36 -5.40 -3.78 -0.58
N ALA A 37 -6.45 -4.34 -1.17
CA ALA A 37 -7.74 -3.67 -1.32
C ALA A 37 -8.38 -3.31 0.02
N ALA A 38 -8.38 -4.23 0.99
CA ALA A 38 -8.92 -3.99 2.33
C ALA A 38 -8.14 -2.89 3.08
N ILE A 39 -6.80 -2.93 3.02
CA ILE A 39 -5.94 -1.90 3.64
C ILE A 39 -6.18 -0.54 2.97
N THR A 40 -6.23 -0.50 1.65
CA THR A 40 -6.43 0.74 0.87
C THR A 40 -7.79 1.35 1.19
N ALA A 41 -8.85 0.55 1.25
CA ALA A 41 -10.18 1.02 1.61
C ALA A 41 -10.22 1.60 3.04
N ALA A 42 -9.61 0.91 4.00
CA ALA A 42 -9.57 1.37 5.39
C ALA A 42 -8.83 2.72 5.54
N ILE A 43 -7.66 2.85 4.89
CA ILE A 43 -6.87 4.10 4.93
C ILE A 43 -7.61 5.25 4.25
N SER A 44 -8.21 5.00 3.08
CA SER A 44 -8.96 6.02 2.35
C SER A 44 -10.15 6.55 3.16
N CYS A 45 -10.85 5.64 3.85
CA CYS A 45 -11.94 5.97 4.76
C CYS A 45 -11.44 6.79 5.97
N TYR A 46 -10.32 6.40 6.58
CA TYR A 46 -9.74 7.10 7.73
C TYR A 46 -9.24 8.51 7.41
N LEU A 47 -8.64 8.69 6.22
CA LEU A 47 -8.08 9.97 5.79
C LEU A 47 -9.11 10.88 5.10
N GLU A 48 -10.35 10.41 4.90
CA GLU A 48 -11.37 11.09 4.08
C GLU A 48 -10.81 11.55 2.72
N SER A 49 -9.96 10.71 2.13
CA SER A 49 -9.19 11.04 0.93
C SER A 49 -9.40 10.02 -0.17
N ASP A 50 -9.32 10.44 -1.43
CA ASP A 50 -9.42 9.51 -2.55
C ASP A 50 -8.24 8.53 -2.60
N THR A 51 -8.50 7.35 -3.18
CA THR A 51 -7.55 6.24 -3.34
C THR A 51 -6.34 6.60 -4.21
N SER A 52 -6.46 7.65 -5.03
CA SER A 52 -5.39 8.18 -5.89
C SER A 52 -4.30 8.97 -5.12
N ASN A 53 -4.57 9.36 -3.87
CA ASN A 53 -3.65 10.21 -3.10
C ASN A 53 -2.47 9.45 -2.46
N PHE A 54 -2.54 8.11 -2.40
CA PHE A 54 -1.47 7.29 -1.83
C PHE A 54 -1.36 5.95 -2.57
N TYR A 55 -0.26 5.24 -2.34
CA TYR A 55 -0.06 3.89 -2.85
C TYR A 55 0.60 3.00 -1.80
N VAL A 56 0.21 1.72 -1.78
CA VAL A 56 0.84 0.72 -0.91
C VAL A 56 2.09 0.21 -1.59
N LYS A 57 3.27 0.59 -1.08
CA LYS A 57 4.56 0.19 -1.66
C LYS A 57 4.96 -1.25 -1.31
N SER A 58 4.75 -1.67 -0.07
CA SER A 58 5.16 -2.99 0.43
C SER A 58 4.37 -3.35 1.67
N ILE A 59 3.98 -4.63 1.76
CA ILE A 59 3.39 -5.23 2.97
C ILE A 59 4.39 -6.29 3.44
N ILE A 60 4.97 -6.08 4.62
CA ILE A 60 5.95 -7.00 5.19
C ILE A 60 5.34 -7.61 6.45
N ARG A 61 5.18 -8.94 6.46
CA ARG A 61 4.80 -9.66 7.68
C ARG A 61 6.03 -9.75 8.59
N LEU A 62 5.99 -9.07 9.73
CA LEU A 62 7.02 -9.23 10.74
C LEU A 62 6.69 -10.46 11.60
N PRO A 63 7.68 -11.31 11.90
CA PRO A 63 7.50 -12.33 12.92
C PRO A 63 7.19 -11.67 14.27
N GLU A 64 6.36 -12.32 15.09
CA GLU A 64 6.12 -11.86 16.46
C GLU A 64 7.41 -12.01 17.27
N THR A 65 8.24 -10.98 17.25
CA THR A 65 9.51 -10.89 18.00
C THR A 65 9.27 -10.34 19.40
N ALA A 66 8.21 -10.82 20.06
CA ALA A 66 8.05 -10.51 21.47
C ALA A 66 9.27 -11.06 22.21
N PRO A 67 10.06 -10.22 22.91
CA PRO A 67 11.20 -10.71 23.63
C PRO A 67 10.73 -11.70 24.70
N VAL A 68 11.60 -12.65 25.07
CA VAL A 68 11.22 -13.76 25.96
C VAL A 68 10.57 -13.27 27.25
N TRP A 69 11.05 -12.16 27.83
CA TRP A 69 10.47 -11.55 29.03
C TRP A 69 9.03 -11.04 28.83
N ALA A 70 8.71 -10.48 27.65
CA ALA A 70 7.36 -10.01 27.36
C ALA A 70 6.39 -11.18 27.21
N LYS A 71 6.84 -12.29 26.61
CA LYS A 71 6.05 -13.52 26.49
C LYS A 71 5.78 -14.13 27.87
N VAL A 72 6.83 -14.29 28.68
CA VAL A 72 6.74 -14.83 30.04
C VAL A 72 5.88 -13.94 30.93
N GLY A 73 6.04 -12.62 30.85
CA GLY A 73 5.22 -11.67 31.63
C GLY A 73 3.72 -11.77 31.32
N ARG A 74 3.33 -11.90 30.05
CA ARG A 74 1.92 -12.12 29.68
C ARG A 74 1.40 -13.46 30.20
N GLN A 75 2.20 -14.52 30.10
CA GLN A 75 1.83 -15.84 30.61
C GLN A 75 1.62 -15.83 32.12
N GLU A 76 2.49 -15.12 32.85
CA GLU A 76 2.38 -14.98 34.30
C GLU A 76 1.11 -14.21 34.71
N GLN A 77 0.82 -13.10 34.03
CA GLN A 77 -0.41 -12.34 34.29
C GLN A 77 -1.69 -13.13 33.99
N MET A 78 -1.67 -13.99 32.97
CA MET A 78 -2.80 -14.87 32.67
C MET A 78 -2.96 -15.97 33.72
N ARG A 79 -1.85 -16.55 34.20
CA ARG A 79 -1.87 -17.54 35.29
C ARG A 79 -2.35 -16.96 36.60
N ALA A 80 -1.93 -15.74 36.95
CA ALA A 80 -2.34 -15.07 38.18
C ALA A 80 -3.84 -14.75 38.24
N ARG A 81 -4.55 -14.84 37.11
CA ARG A 81 -6.00 -14.59 37.01
C ARG A 81 -6.85 -15.88 36.98
N LEU A 82 -6.22 -17.06 37.01
CA LEU A 82 -6.86 -18.37 37.14
C LEU A 82 -6.75 -18.86 38.59
#